data_AF-K1RMH8-F1
#
_entry.id   AF-K1RMH8-F1
#
_cell.length_a   1.000
_cell.length_b   1.000
_cell.length_c   1.000
_cell.angle_alpha   90.00
_cell.angle_beta   90.00
_cell.angle_gamma   90.00
#
_symmetry.space_group_name_H-M   'P 1'
#
loop_
_entity.id
_entity.type
_entity.pdbx_description
1 polymer ?
#
loop_
_entity_poly.entity_id
_entity_poly.type
_entity_poly.pdbx_seq_one_letter_code
_entity_poly.pdbx_strand_id
1 'polypeptide(L)'
;MNKISQSDTYNPNNYYHTGYFQSPNYDDWTTKFSQIAGDCVDLNTENPAVAEYVVDSYSKYMDMGVDGFRVDTVRHIPRVSLNIMFNDQLMDAAKAAGKPNFYMFGEICTRYTSVWYRGHAEESTPYYTWKESNSKWADSWNWGTSASDINDNMNLVLQHYLEEDNYNGDMDSTQPKSDNAFLDGITYHGSDRSMASGMDAIDFQMHRMFGSAKNAYNFAV
;
A
#
# COMPACT_ATOMS: atom_id res chain seq x y z
N MET A 1 -13.13 8.79 -16.55
CA MET A 1 -14.19 8.91 -15.52
C MET A 1 -13.78 10.01 -14.56
N ASN A 2 -14.74 10.71 -13.95
CA ASN A 2 -14.41 11.82 -13.03
C ASN A 2 -13.89 11.25 -11.71
N LYS A 3 -12.64 11.52 -11.38
CA LYS A 3 -11.97 11.13 -10.13
C LYS A 3 -12.43 11.95 -8.91
N ILE A 4 -13.15 13.04 -9.19
CA ILE A 4 -13.61 14.04 -8.23
C ILE A 4 -15.13 14.13 -8.28
N SER A 5 -15.72 14.24 -7.10
CA SER A 5 -17.14 14.49 -6.89
C SER A 5 -17.61 15.72 -7.64
N GLN A 6 -18.73 15.56 -8.34
CA GLN A 6 -19.46 16.67 -8.96
C GLN A 6 -20.67 17.08 -8.11
N SER A 7 -20.79 16.55 -6.89
CA SER A 7 -21.92 16.79 -5.99
C SER A 7 -21.49 17.67 -4.82
N ASP A 8 -22.08 18.86 -4.76
CA ASP A 8 -21.94 19.79 -3.63
C ASP A 8 -22.69 19.33 -2.38
N THR A 9 -23.44 18.21 -2.44
CA THR A 9 -24.26 17.71 -1.33
C THR A 9 -23.71 16.43 -0.72
N TYR A 10 -23.38 15.42 -1.53
CA TYR A 10 -23.11 14.08 -1.01
C TYR A 10 -21.62 13.80 -0.77
N ASN A 11 -20.72 14.51 -1.45
CA ASN A 11 -19.27 14.40 -1.25
C ASN A 11 -18.57 15.71 -1.65
N PRO A 12 -18.95 16.88 -1.06
CA PRO A 12 -18.43 18.18 -1.50
C PRO A 12 -16.92 18.34 -1.29
N ASN A 13 -16.37 17.63 -0.30
CA ASN A 13 -14.96 17.73 0.09
C ASN A 13 -14.10 16.58 -0.43
N ASN A 14 -14.66 15.68 -1.26
CA ASN A 14 -13.95 14.54 -1.82
C ASN A 14 -13.28 13.64 -0.75
N TYR A 15 -13.97 13.39 0.37
CA TYR A 15 -13.47 12.49 1.41
C TYR A 15 -13.52 11.02 0.97
N TYR A 16 -14.38 10.72 0.01
CA TYR A 16 -14.55 9.40 -0.56
C TYR A 16 -14.22 9.44 -2.04
N HIS A 17 -13.73 8.33 -2.58
CA HIS A 17 -13.62 8.17 -4.01
C HIS A 17 -15.01 8.11 -4.67
N THR A 18 -15.10 8.54 -5.93
CA THR A 18 -16.34 8.56 -6.70
C THR A 18 -16.61 7.29 -7.50
N GLY A 19 -15.66 6.36 -7.54
CA GLY A 19 -15.81 5.10 -8.25
C GLY A 19 -16.73 4.14 -7.51
N TYR A 20 -17.73 3.57 -8.20
CA TYR A 20 -18.56 2.48 -7.68
C TYR A 20 -18.34 1.22 -8.53
N PHE A 21 -18.08 0.07 -7.89
CA PHE A 21 -17.89 -1.27 -8.48
C PHE A 21 -17.80 -1.27 -10.01
N GLN A 22 -16.63 -0.87 -10.52
CA GLN A 22 -16.45 -0.49 -11.92
C GLN A 22 -16.24 -1.71 -12.83
N SER A 23 -15.67 -2.76 -12.28
CA SER A 23 -15.22 -3.92 -13.03
C SER A 23 -15.26 -5.18 -12.16
N PRO A 24 -15.65 -6.34 -12.71
CA PRO A 24 -15.40 -7.62 -12.06
C PRO A 24 -13.91 -8.00 -12.08
N ASN A 25 -13.06 -7.20 -12.74
CA ASN A 25 -11.62 -7.36 -12.72
C ASN A 25 -11.03 -6.74 -11.45
N TYR A 26 -10.50 -7.59 -10.58
CA TYR A 26 -9.85 -7.19 -9.34
C TYR A 26 -8.36 -6.87 -9.52
N ASP A 27 -7.88 -6.81 -10.75
CA ASP A 27 -6.46 -6.69 -11.09
C ASP A 27 -6.17 -5.43 -11.91
N ASP A 28 -7.07 -4.43 -11.90
CA ASP A 28 -6.83 -3.17 -12.62
C ASP A 28 -6.91 -1.93 -11.70
N TRP A 29 -6.49 -0.81 -12.27
CA TRP A 29 -6.46 0.51 -11.63
C TRP A 29 -7.77 0.90 -10.91
N THR A 30 -8.92 0.40 -11.36
CA THR A 30 -10.20 0.76 -10.72
C THR A 30 -10.29 0.29 -9.28
N THR A 31 -9.53 -0.74 -8.90
CA THR A 31 -9.45 -1.25 -7.53
C THR A 31 -8.80 -0.29 -6.53
N LYS A 32 -8.13 0.77 -7.01
CA LYS A 32 -7.45 1.76 -6.17
C LYS A 32 -8.30 2.99 -5.84
N PHE A 33 -9.45 3.14 -6.50
CA PHE A 33 -10.30 4.31 -6.34
C PHE A 33 -11.80 4.00 -6.45
N SER A 34 -12.20 2.73 -6.33
CA SER A 34 -13.60 2.33 -6.43
C SER A 34 -14.00 1.43 -5.28
N GLN A 35 -15.16 1.72 -4.68
CA GLN A 35 -15.72 0.87 -3.65
C GLN A 35 -16.18 -0.48 -4.21
N ILE A 36 -15.87 -1.54 -3.46
CA ILE A 36 -16.21 -2.93 -3.80
C ILE A 36 -17.65 -3.25 -3.40
N ALA A 37 -18.16 -2.60 -2.35
CA ALA A 37 -19.50 -2.80 -1.83
C ALA A 37 -20.20 -1.46 -1.53
N GLY A 38 -21.53 -1.46 -1.53
CA GLY A 38 -22.33 -0.25 -1.30
C GLY A 38 -22.23 0.32 0.12
N ASP A 39 -21.91 -0.53 1.09
CA ASP A 39 -21.78 -0.23 2.51
C ASP A 39 -20.34 0.01 2.98
N CYS A 40 -19.35 -0.30 2.12
CA CYS A 40 -17.93 -0.04 2.35
C CYS A 40 -17.45 1.04 1.40
N VAL A 41 -17.84 2.29 1.66
CA VAL A 41 -17.44 3.45 0.84
C VAL A 41 -15.93 3.67 0.93
N ASP A 42 -15.28 3.78 -0.22
CA ASP A 42 -13.82 3.86 -0.34
C ASP A 42 -13.32 5.25 0.04
N LEU A 43 -12.38 5.30 0.99
CA LEU A 43 -11.77 6.56 1.45
C LEU A 43 -10.83 7.10 0.38
N ASN A 44 -10.88 8.41 0.13
CA ASN A 44 -9.96 9.06 -0.78
C ASN A 44 -8.61 9.27 -0.11
N THR A 45 -7.71 8.29 -0.27
CA THR A 45 -6.39 8.28 0.37
C THR A 45 -5.46 9.38 -0.14
N GLU A 46 -5.76 9.94 -1.30
CA GLU A 46 -5.03 11.03 -1.95
C GLU A 46 -5.45 12.42 -1.44
N ASN A 47 -6.47 12.48 -0.56
CA ASN A 47 -6.93 13.69 0.10
C ASN A 47 -6.25 13.86 1.47
N PRO A 48 -5.41 14.89 1.67
CA PRO A 48 -4.71 15.12 2.92
C PRO A 48 -5.62 15.20 4.16
N ALA A 49 -6.83 15.73 4.03
CA ALA A 49 -7.78 15.79 5.16
C ALA A 49 -8.28 14.41 5.60
N VAL A 50 -8.38 13.45 4.67
CA VAL A 50 -8.76 12.07 4.99
C VAL A 50 -7.63 11.38 5.74
N ALA A 51 -6.41 11.52 5.23
CA ALA A 51 -5.22 10.95 5.86
C ALA A 51 -5.00 11.52 7.27
N GLU A 52 -5.07 12.84 7.44
CA GLU A 52 -4.96 13.51 8.75
C GLU A 52 -5.98 12.92 9.74
N TYR A 53 -7.26 12.83 9.35
CA TYR A 53 -8.30 12.26 10.20
C TYR A 53 -8.04 10.80 10.57
N VAL A 54 -7.59 9.98 9.62
CA VAL A 54 -7.27 8.56 9.83
C VAL A 54 -6.06 8.42 10.76
N VAL A 55 -4.96 9.11 10.48
CA VAL A 55 -3.75 9.08 11.33
C VAL A 55 -4.07 9.54 12.74
N ASP A 56 -4.80 10.64 12.92
CA ASP A 56 -5.22 11.13 14.24
C ASP A 56 -6.11 10.13 14.97
N SER A 57 -7.05 9.51 14.26
CA SER A 57 -7.95 8.52 14.85
C SER A 57 -7.20 7.28 15.30
N TYR A 58 -6.26 6.79 14.48
CA TYR A 58 -5.48 5.59 14.80
C TYR A 58 -4.41 5.85 15.87
N SER A 59 -3.83 7.05 15.92
CA SER A 59 -2.86 7.45 16.95
C SER A 59 -3.44 7.34 18.36
N LYS A 60 -4.74 7.61 18.54
CA LYS A 60 -5.41 7.44 19.85
C LYS A 60 -5.39 6.00 20.35
N TYR A 61 -5.39 5.00 19.47
CA TYR A 61 -5.23 3.60 19.89
C TYR A 61 -3.81 3.31 20.41
N MET A 62 -2.81 4.01 19.88
CA MET A 62 -1.44 3.91 20.39
C MET A 62 -1.38 4.45 21.82
N ASP A 63 -2.05 5.58 22.11
CA ASP A 63 -2.16 6.12 23.48
C ASP A 63 -2.88 5.16 24.44
N MET A 64 -3.81 4.35 23.93
CA MET A 64 -4.49 3.29 24.69
C MET A 64 -3.64 2.03 24.91
N GLY A 65 -2.43 1.99 24.35
CA GLY A 65 -1.47 0.91 24.56
C GLY A 65 -1.32 -0.07 23.40
N VAL A 66 -1.99 0.13 22.25
CA VAL A 66 -1.81 -0.75 21.08
C VAL A 66 -0.37 -0.67 20.56
N ASP A 67 0.27 -1.81 20.32
CA ASP A 67 1.67 -1.92 19.86
C ASP A 67 1.83 -2.28 18.38
N GLY A 68 0.72 -2.41 17.66
CA GLY A 68 0.76 -2.67 16.24
C GLY A 68 -0.60 -2.69 15.56
N PHE A 69 -0.58 -2.55 14.24
CA PHE A 69 -1.79 -2.61 13.41
C PHE A 69 -1.68 -3.71 12.36
N ARG A 70 -2.74 -4.51 12.28
CA ARG A 70 -3.05 -5.27 11.08
C ARG A 70 -3.91 -4.39 10.19
N VAL A 71 -3.38 -3.96 9.05
CA VAL A 71 -4.08 -3.08 8.12
C VAL A 71 -4.85 -3.91 7.10
N ASP A 72 -6.16 -3.69 7.05
CA ASP A 72 -7.06 -4.37 6.12
C ASP A 72 -6.87 -3.84 4.70
N THR A 73 -6.99 -4.71 3.68
CA THR A 73 -7.08 -4.29 2.27
C THR A 73 -5.95 -3.39 1.73
N VAL A 74 -4.72 -3.49 2.24
CA VAL A 74 -3.57 -2.64 1.80
C VAL A 74 -3.35 -2.67 0.30
N ARG A 75 -3.65 -3.79 -0.37
CA ARG A 75 -3.63 -3.91 -1.84
C ARG A 75 -4.42 -2.80 -2.56
N HIS A 76 -5.45 -2.25 -1.94
CA HIS A 76 -6.33 -1.25 -2.55
C HIS A 76 -5.83 0.19 -2.40
N ILE A 77 -4.76 0.43 -1.65
CA ILE A 77 -4.19 1.76 -1.46
C ILE A 77 -2.98 1.91 -2.42
N PRO A 78 -2.88 2.96 -3.26
CA PRO A 78 -1.66 3.20 -4.04
C PRO A 78 -0.42 3.32 -3.14
N ARG A 79 0.71 2.66 -3.47
CA ARG A 79 1.91 2.64 -2.60
C ARG A 79 2.45 4.02 -2.25
N VAL A 80 2.47 4.96 -3.21
CA VAL A 80 2.91 6.35 -2.96
C VAL A 80 2.07 7.01 -1.89
N SER A 81 0.74 6.90 -2.01
CA SER A 81 -0.22 7.41 -1.03
C SER A 81 -0.05 6.70 0.32
N LEU A 82 0.07 5.36 0.33
CA LEU A 82 0.33 4.56 1.52
C LEU A 82 1.58 5.02 2.27
N ASN A 83 2.68 5.26 1.57
CA ASN A 83 3.96 5.65 2.16
C ASN A 83 3.90 7.08 2.72
N ILE A 84 3.51 8.05 1.89
CA ILE A 84 3.52 9.49 2.23
C ILE A 84 2.47 9.81 3.29
N MET A 85 1.26 9.29 3.12
CA MET A 85 0.11 9.72 3.91
C MET A 85 -0.11 8.90 5.17
N PHE A 86 0.37 7.66 5.22
CA PHE A 86 0.04 6.74 6.32
C PHE A 86 1.27 6.16 7.00
N ASN A 87 2.15 5.45 6.28
CA ASN A 87 3.20 4.68 6.93
C ASN A 87 4.15 5.56 7.75
N ASP A 88 4.72 6.60 7.13
CA ASP A 88 5.67 7.49 7.83
C ASP A 88 4.99 8.19 9.01
N GLN A 89 3.77 8.68 8.80
CA GLN A 89 3.02 9.42 9.82
C GLN A 89 2.60 8.54 11.01
N LEU A 90 2.12 7.31 10.76
CA LEU A 90 1.75 6.36 11.81
C LEU A 90 2.99 5.88 12.57
N MET A 91 4.11 5.63 11.89
CA MET A 91 5.35 5.25 12.56
C MET A 91 5.90 6.39 13.42
N ASP A 92 5.79 7.64 12.98
CA ASP A 92 6.21 8.81 13.75
C ASP A 92 5.27 9.09 14.93
N ALA A 93 3.95 8.92 14.75
CA ALA A 93 2.98 8.97 15.84
C ALA A 93 3.26 7.89 16.90
N ALA A 94 3.59 6.67 16.47
CA ALA A 94 3.92 5.59 17.39
C ALA A 94 5.21 5.87 18.19
N LYS A 95 6.25 6.42 17.55
CA LYS A 95 7.47 6.87 18.24
C LYS A 95 7.14 7.97 19.26
N ALA A 96 6.31 8.94 18.89
CA ALA A 96 5.87 10.01 19.78
C ALA A 96 5.08 9.49 20.99
N ALA A 97 4.30 8.42 20.80
CA ALA A 97 3.60 7.68 21.86
C ALA A 97 4.52 6.75 22.69
N GLY A 98 5.84 6.76 22.46
CA GLY A 98 6.79 5.93 23.19
C GLY A 98 6.84 4.46 22.76
N LYS A 99 6.42 4.16 21.52
CA LYS A 99 6.37 2.81 20.95
C LYS A 99 7.41 2.64 19.83
N PRO A 100 8.72 2.53 20.15
CA PRO A 100 9.78 2.46 19.15
C PRO A 100 9.76 1.15 18.33
N ASN A 101 9.06 0.12 18.81
CA ASN A 101 8.93 -1.18 18.17
C ASN A 101 7.52 -1.42 17.61
N PHE A 102 6.78 -0.34 17.30
CA PHE A 102 5.44 -0.46 16.75
C PHE A 102 5.46 -1.25 15.44
N TYR A 103 4.53 -2.20 15.30
CA TYR A 103 4.53 -3.14 14.19
C TYR A 103 3.30 -2.97 13.30
N MET A 104 3.48 -2.70 12.01
CA MET A 104 2.39 -2.66 11.04
C MET A 104 2.56 -3.73 9.98
N PHE A 105 1.48 -4.44 9.67
CA PHE A 105 1.45 -5.41 8.58
C PHE A 105 0.10 -5.42 7.87
N GLY A 106 0.14 -5.54 6.54
CA GLY A 106 -1.01 -5.38 5.68
C GLY A 106 -1.58 -6.69 5.12
N GLU A 107 -2.89 -6.75 4.92
CA GLU A 107 -3.50 -7.73 4.04
C GLU A 107 -3.34 -7.32 2.57
N ILE A 108 -2.58 -8.13 1.82
CA ILE A 108 -2.38 -7.95 0.38
C ILE A 108 -2.84 -9.23 -0.31
N CYS A 109 -4.11 -9.28 -0.69
CA CYS A 109 -4.75 -10.50 -1.16
C CYS A 109 -4.36 -10.80 -2.62
N THR A 110 -3.31 -11.60 -2.80
CA THR A 110 -2.77 -11.98 -4.12
C THR A 110 -2.97 -13.47 -4.37
N ARG A 111 -4.06 -13.83 -5.06
CA ARG A 111 -4.38 -15.25 -5.33
C ARG A 111 -3.64 -15.78 -6.57
N TYR A 112 -2.32 -15.83 -6.53
CA TYR A 112 -1.48 -16.32 -7.63
C TYR A 112 -0.28 -17.14 -7.11
N THR A 113 0.52 -17.70 -8.03
CA THR A 113 1.62 -18.62 -7.71
C THR A 113 3.02 -18.05 -7.90
N SER A 114 3.14 -16.89 -8.53
CA SER A 114 4.41 -16.18 -8.72
C SER A 114 4.54 -15.04 -7.72
N VAL A 115 5.77 -14.64 -7.41
CA VAL A 115 6.08 -13.49 -6.55
C VAL A 115 5.41 -12.24 -7.10
N TRP A 116 5.65 -11.97 -8.38
CA TRP A 116 4.98 -10.92 -9.14
C TRP A 116 3.66 -11.44 -9.72
N TYR A 117 2.55 -10.87 -9.26
CA TYR A 117 1.20 -11.26 -9.58
C TYR A 117 0.90 -11.01 -11.07
N ARG A 118 1.06 -12.05 -11.90
CA ARG A 118 0.86 -12.00 -13.37
C ARG A 118 1.65 -10.88 -14.08
N GLY A 119 2.80 -10.49 -13.53
CA GLY A 119 3.60 -9.39 -14.05
C GLY A 119 3.27 -8.02 -13.47
N HIS A 120 2.34 -7.92 -12.52
CA HIS A 120 1.90 -6.65 -11.94
C HIS A 120 2.51 -6.38 -10.57
N ALA A 121 3.42 -5.41 -10.47
CA ALA A 121 4.12 -5.09 -9.21
C ALA A 121 3.14 -4.58 -8.14
N GLU A 122 2.31 -3.63 -8.52
CA GLU A 122 1.28 -3.00 -7.71
C GLU A 122 0.12 -3.91 -7.32
N GLU A 123 0.08 -5.13 -7.87
CA GLU A 123 -0.81 -6.19 -7.42
C GLU A 123 -0.07 -7.29 -6.64
N SER A 124 1.18 -7.06 -6.25
CA SER A 124 2.04 -8.05 -5.59
C SER A 124 2.36 -7.70 -4.14
N THR A 125 2.37 -8.70 -3.26
CA THR A 125 2.70 -8.56 -1.84
C THR A 125 4.00 -7.82 -1.53
N PRO A 126 5.18 -8.20 -2.09
CA PRO A 126 6.43 -7.54 -1.73
C PRO A 126 6.47 -6.05 -2.08
N TYR A 127 5.69 -5.60 -3.07
CA TYR A 127 5.66 -4.22 -3.53
C TYR A 127 5.36 -3.21 -2.43
N TYR A 128 4.45 -3.55 -1.51
CA TYR A 128 4.00 -2.69 -0.43
C TYR A 128 4.98 -2.61 0.76
N THR A 129 5.94 -3.54 0.83
CA THR A 129 6.97 -3.57 1.88
C THR A 129 8.12 -2.61 1.62
N TRP A 130 8.25 -2.15 0.38
CA TRP A 130 9.27 -1.22 -0.05
C TRP A 130 8.83 0.22 0.15
N LYS A 131 9.70 1.05 0.73
CA LYS A 131 9.50 2.50 0.74
C LYS A 131 9.68 3.04 -0.67
N GLU A 132 9.02 4.16 -0.96
CA GLU A 132 9.21 4.85 -2.22
C GLU A 132 10.67 5.34 -2.35
N SER A 133 11.28 5.01 -3.49
CA SER A 133 12.71 5.23 -3.72
C SER A 133 13.00 6.50 -4.50
N ASN A 134 12.03 6.98 -5.28
CA ASN A 134 12.16 8.17 -6.10
C ASN A 134 11.46 9.35 -5.45
N SER A 135 12.24 10.33 -4.99
CA SER A 135 11.70 11.51 -4.30
C SER A 135 10.71 12.30 -5.16
N LYS A 136 10.74 12.18 -6.49
CA LYS A 136 9.84 12.91 -7.39
C LYS A 136 8.36 12.74 -7.04
N TRP A 137 7.98 11.59 -6.48
CA TRP A 137 6.60 11.32 -6.10
C TRP A 137 6.21 12.11 -4.85
N ALA A 138 7.05 12.13 -3.83
CA ALA A 138 6.84 12.95 -2.64
C ALA A 138 6.94 14.46 -2.96
N ASP A 139 7.91 14.84 -3.80
CA ASP A 139 8.15 16.22 -4.22
C ASP A 139 6.98 16.81 -5.03
N SER A 140 6.21 15.95 -5.72
CA SER A 140 5.03 16.36 -6.53
C SER A 140 3.71 16.24 -5.78
N TRP A 141 3.72 15.78 -4.52
CA TRP A 141 2.50 15.57 -3.75
C TRP A 141 1.90 16.91 -3.28
N ASN A 142 0.61 17.10 -3.52
CA ASN A 142 -0.11 18.29 -3.07
C ASN A 142 -0.69 18.05 -1.68
N TRP A 143 -0.35 18.94 -0.75
CA TRP A 143 -0.87 18.93 0.63
C TRP A 143 -2.16 19.73 0.80
N GLY A 144 -2.67 20.33 -0.28
CA GLY A 144 -3.96 21.03 -0.29
C GLY A 144 -5.15 20.08 -0.36
N THR A 145 -6.31 20.57 0.07
CA THR A 145 -7.57 19.81 0.11
C THR A 145 -8.58 20.30 -0.94
N SER A 146 -8.14 21.11 -1.90
CA SER A 146 -9.03 21.54 -2.98
C SER A 146 -9.30 20.38 -3.94
N ALA A 147 -10.43 20.44 -4.65
CA ALA A 147 -10.75 19.45 -5.67
C ALA A 147 -9.67 19.31 -6.75
N SER A 148 -8.93 20.40 -7.04
CA SER A 148 -7.81 20.38 -7.98
C SER A 148 -6.61 19.63 -7.41
N ASP A 149 -6.20 19.97 -6.18
CA ASP A 149 -5.05 19.34 -5.51
C ASP A 149 -5.24 17.83 -5.37
N ILE A 150 -6.46 17.43 -4.96
CA ILE A 150 -6.84 16.02 -4.82
C ILE A 150 -6.79 15.34 -6.19
N ASN A 151 -7.28 15.99 -7.26
CA ASN A 151 -7.23 15.42 -8.60
C ASN A 151 -5.79 15.24 -9.10
N ASP A 152 -4.91 16.19 -8.77
CA ASP A 152 -3.50 16.12 -9.13
C ASP A 152 -2.80 14.98 -8.41
N ASN A 153 -3.07 14.76 -7.12
CA ASN A 153 -2.60 13.58 -6.40
C ASN A 153 -3.14 12.28 -7.02
N MET A 154 -4.42 12.24 -7.38
CA MET A 154 -5.04 11.11 -8.07
C MET A 154 -4.47 10.85 -9.47
N ASN A 155 -3.89 11.85 -10.12
CA ASN A 155 -3.14 11.69 -11.38
C ASN A 155 -1.73 11.20 -11.11
N LEU A 156 -1.08 11.69 -10.07
CA LEU A 156 0.25 11.29 -9.65
C LEU A 156 0.31 9.81 -9.27
N VAL A 157 -0.65 9.32 -8.47
CA VAL A 157 -0.71 7.90 -8.11
C VAL A 157 -1.00 6.98 -9.30
N LEU A 158 -1.77 7.45 -10.29
CA LEU A 158 -1.98 6.71 -11.54
C LEU A 158 -0.71 6.69 -12.39
N GLN A 159 0.02 7.79 -12.46
CA GLN A 159 1.29 7.82 -13.18
C GLN A 159 2.30 6.86 -12.53
N HIS A 160 2.40 6.88 -11.20
CA HIS A 160 3.22 5.92 -10.46
C HIS A 160 2.80 4.46 -10.73
N TYR A 161 1.50 4.17 -10.67
CA TYR A 161 0.95 2.86 -11.03
C TYR A 161 1.45 2.40 -12.41
N LEU A 162 1.33 3.25 -13.43
CA LEU A 162 1.73 2.92 -14.81
C LEU A 162 3.25 2.77 -14.98
N GLU A 163 4.05 3.52 -14.23
CA GLU A 163 5.52 3.41 -14.29
C GLU A 163 6.03 2.14 -13.60
N GLU A 164 5.44 1.76 -12.47
CA GLU A 164 5.83 0.56 -11.71
C GLU A 164 5.29 -0.72 -12.33
N ASP A 165 4.09 -0.69 -12.94
CA ASP A 165 3.45 -1.83 -13.61
C ASP A 165 3.94 -2.05 -15.07
N ASN A 166 5.15 -1.58 -15.39
CA ASN A 166 5.70 -1.67 -16.73
C ASN A 166 6.32 -3.05 -17.01
N TYR A 167 5.48 -4.08 -17.06
CA TYR A 167 5.91 -5.45 -17.30
C TYR A 167 6.47 -5.66 -18.71
N ASN A 168 7.80 -5.77 -18.82
CA ASN A 168 8.50 -6.08 -20.07
C ASN A 168 8.96 -7.55 -20.15
N GLY A 169 8.29 -8.47 -19.44
CA GLY A 169 8.66 -9.88 -19.37
C GLY A 169 9.58 -10.24 -18.20
N ASP A 170 9.99 -9.25 -17.40
CA ASP A 170 10.87 -9.43 -16.25
C ASP A 170 10.59 -8.33 -15.20
N MET A 171 9.84 -8.67 -14.14
CA MET A 171 9.64 -7.79 -12.99
C MET A 171 10.79 -7.83 -12.00
N ASP A 172 11.58 -8.91 -12.00
CA ASP A 172 12.67 -9.05 -11.06
C ASP A 172 13.79 -8.05 -11.36
N SER A 173 14.03 -7.66 -12.61
CA SER A 173 15.04 -6.63 -12.91
C SER A 173 14.57 -5.20 -12.66
N THR A 174 13.26 -4.96 -12.57
CA THR A 174 12.68 -3.61 -12.44
C THR A 174 12.27 -3.27 -11.01
N GLN A 175 12.10 -4.26 -10.14
CA GLN A 175 11.65 -4.07 -8.77
C GLN A 175 12.76 -4.31 -7.73
N PRO A 176 12.67 -3.69 -6.53
CA PRO A 176 13.69 -3.84 -5.50
C PRO A 176 13.80 -5.28 -4.98
N LYS A 177 15.01 -5.67 -4.56
CA LYS A 177 15.34 -7.00 -4.02
C LYS A 177 15.96 -6.89 -2.64
N SER A 178 15.76 -7.93 -1.84
CA SER A 178 16.42 -8.12 -0.55
C SER A 178 17.00 -9.53 -0.47
N ASP A 179 18.11 -9.66 0.23
CA ASP A 179 18.70 -10.94 0.62
C ASP A 179 18.39 -11.34 2.07
N ASN A 180 17.54 -10.58 2.78
CA ASN A 180 17.20 -10.79 4.19
C ASN A 180 16.71 -12.19 4.54
N ALA A 181 16.11 -12.89 3.58
CA ALA A 181 15.56 -14.23 3.77
C ALA A 181 16.60 -15.35 3.59
N PHE A 182 17.76 -15.05 2.99
CA PHE A 182 18.78 -16.05 2.68
C PHE A 182 19.85 -16.10 3.76
N LEU A 183 20.56 -17.22 3.83
CA LEU A 183 21.74 -17.39 4.68
C LEU A 183 23.01 -17.13 3.86
N ASP A 184 23.97 -16.41 4.43
CA ASP A 184 25.35 -16.31 3.90
C ASP A 184 26.26 -17.37 4.54
N GLY A 185 26.06 -18.64 4.18
CA GLY A 185 26.81 -19.77 4.73
C GLY A 185 26.66 -19.89 6.25
N ILE A 186 27.76 -19.67 6.99
CA ILE A 186 27.76 -19.60 8.47
C ILE A 186 27.97 -18.18 8.99
N THR A 187 28.11 -17.21 8.09
CA THR A 187 28.32 -15.80 8.42
C THR A 187 27.00 -15.21 8.85
N TYR A 188 26.95 -14.64 10.05
CA TYR A 188 25.79 -13.87 10.48
C TYR A 188 25.71 -12.54 9.70
N HIS A 189 24.55 -12.26 9.11
CA HIS A 189 24.17 -10.93 8.66
C HIS A 189 22.84 -10.54 9.28
N GLY A 190 22.67 -9.26 9.58
CA GLY A 190 21.39 -8.71 10.03
C GLY A 190 20.44 -8.50 8.85
N SER A 191 19.20 -8.13 9.15
CA SER A 191 18.25 -7.69 8.12
C SER A 191 18.57 -6.25 7.68
N ASP A 192 18.79 -6.04 6.38
CA ASP A 192 18.77 -4.71 5.78
C ASP A 192 17.32 -4.19 5.68
N ARG A 193 17.01 -3.16 6.46
CA ARG A 193 15.72 -2.45 6.43
C ARG A 193 15.83 -1.02 5.91
N SER A 194 16.94 -0.67 5.24
CA SER A 194 17.18 0.68 4.71
C SER A 194 16.09 1.15 3.74
N MET A 195 15.45 0.21 3.05
CA MET A 195 14.35 0.45 2.10
C MET A 195 12.99 -0.07 2.61
N ALA A 196 12.84 -0.38 3.90
CA ALA A 196 11.55 -0.79 4.45
C ALA A 196 10.56 0.38 4.52
N SER A 197 9.31 0.14 4.10
CA SER A 197 8.24 1.15 4.14
C SER A 197 7.63 1.39 5.51
N GLY A 198 7.96 0.56 6.51
CA GLY A 198 7.25 0.50 7.78
C GLY A 198 5.97 -0.34 7.74
N MET A 199 5.59 -0.87 6.57
CA MET A 199 4.48 -1.82 6.39
C MET A 199 5.03 -3.20 5.99
N ASP A 200 4.94 -4.18 6.87
CA ASP A 200 5.17 -5.58 6.51
C ASP A 200 3.90 -6.16 5.85
N ALA A 201 3.94 -7.41 5.43
CA ALA A 201 2.85 -8.03 4.70
C ALA A 201 2.45 -9.39 5.27
N ILE A 202 1.14 -9.69 5.22
CA ILE A 202 0.65 -11.05 5.30
C ILE A 202 1.02 -11.76 4.00
N ASP A 203 1.83 -12.82 4.09
CA ASP A 203 2.24 -13.61 2.93
C ASP A 203 1.09 -14.52 2.46
N PHE A 204 0.22 -13.92 1.65
CA PHE A 204 -0.96 -14.59 1.09
C PHE A 204 -0.58 -15.67 0.08
N GLN A 205 0.54 -15.50 -0.64
CA GLN A 205 1.07 -16.49 -1.56
C GLN A 205 1.48 -17.76 -0.80
N MET A 206 2.27 -17.63 0.26
CA MET A 206 2.64 -18.76 1.10
C MET A 206 1.42 -19.42 1.72
N HIS A 207 0.45 -18.64 2.22
CA HIS A 207 -0.82 -19.19 2.75
C HIS A 207 -1.51 -20.13 1.76
N ARG A 208 -1.45 -19.83 0.45
CA ARG A 208 -1.99 -20.69 -0.61
C ARG A 208 -1.12 -21.90 -0.93
N MET A 209 0.20 -21.78 -0.78
CA MET A 209 1.17 -22.83 -1.09
C MET A 209 1.36 -23.86 0.02
N PHE A 210 0.89 -23.59 1.24
CA PHE A 210 1.02 -24.48 2.41
C PHE A 210 0.31 -25.85 2.29
N GLY A 211 -0.37 -26.15 1.18
CA GLY A 211 -0.96 -27.47 0.93
C GLY A 211 0.07 -28.62 0.88
N SER A 212 1.37 -28.34 0.69
CA SER A 212 2.46 -29.29 0.91
C SER A 212 3.80 -28.58 1.18
N ALA A 213 4.70 -29.24 1.91
CA ALA A 213 6.06 -28.72 2.14
C ALA A 213 6.83 -28.46 0.83
N LYS A 214 6.61 -29.30 -0.19
CA LYS A 214 7.22 -29.13 -1.52
C LYS A 214 6.79 -27.83 -2.18
N ASN A 215 5.49 -27.50 -2.13
CA ASN A 215 4.97 -26.28 -2.74
C ASN A 215 5.43 -25.03 -1.99
N ALA A 216 5.43 -25.08 -0.65
CA ALA A 216 5.95 -24.01 0.19
C ALA A 216 7.44 -23.75 -0.11
N TYR A 217 8.27 -24.80 -0.18
CA TYR A 217 9.70 -24.66 -0.45
C TYR A 217 9.98 -24.12 -1.85
N ASN A 218 9.35 -24.67 -2.88
CA ASN A 218 9.61 -24.26 -4.27
C ASN A 218 9.15 -22.83 -4.60
N PHE A 219 8.30 -22.23 -3.77
CA PHE A 219 7.91 -20.83 -3.92
C PHE A 219 8.85 -19.89 -3.17
N ALA A 220 9.27 -20.27 -1.97
CA ALA A 220 10.07 -19.42 -1.09
C ALA A 220 11.56 -19.29 -1.51
N VAL A 221 12.03 -20.15 -2.42
CA VAL A 221 13.46 -20.31 -2.78
C VAL A 221 13.67 -20.18 -4.28
#